data_AF-A0A1R1YS59-F1
#
_entry.id   AF-A0A1R1YS59-F1
#
_cell.length_a   1.000
_cell.length_b   1.000
_cell.length_c   1.000
_cell.angle_alpha   90.00
_cell.angle_beta   90.00
_cell.angle_gamma   90.00
#
_symmetry.space_group_name_H-M   'P 1'
#
loop_
_entity.id
_entity.type
_entity.pdbx_description
1 polymer ?
#
loop_
_entity_poly.entity_id
_entity_poly.type
_entity_poly.pdbx_seq_one_letter_code
_entity_poly.pdbx_strand_id
1 'polypeptide(L)' 'MASKVKLFFYYYAINRHKMTTLTPAYHAEPYSPDDNRFDHRPFLYNAGFEHQFEQIDAKLELIKSRFCDRVVNDE' A
#
# COMPACT_ATOMS: atom_id res chain seq x y z
N MET A 1 -4.65 -5.58 10.23
CA MET A 1 -3.86 -5.69 8.99
C MET A 1 -4.07 -4.50 8.06
N ALA A 2 -5.33 -4.16 7.72
CA ALA A 2 -5.65 -3.05 6.81
C ALA A 2 -5.05 -1.69 7.22
N SER A 3 -5.10 -1.31 8.50
CA SER A 3 -4.53 -0.03 8.97
C SER A 3 -3.03 0.09 8.69
N LYS A 4 -2.26 -1.01 8.78
CA LYS A 4 -0.82 -1.02 8.48
C LYS A 4 -0.55 -0.78 6.99
N VAL A 5 -1.37 -1.40 6.12
CA VAL A 5 -1.27 -1.23 4.66
C VAL A 5 -1.60 0.20 4.27
N LYS A 6 -2.70 0.76 4.79
CA LYS A 6 -3.10 2.14 4.54
C LYS A 6 -2.03 3.13 5.00
N LEU A 7 -1.46 2.91 6.19
CA LEU A 7 -0.38 3.74 6.74
C LEU A 7 0.89 3.68 5.87
N PHE A 8 1.27 2.50 5.40
CA PHE A 8 2.40 2.32 4.51
C PHE A 8 2.22 3.11 3.21
N PHE A 9 1.09 2.96 2.53
CA PHE A 9 0.85 3.64 1.25
C PHE A 9 0.72 5.15 1.41
N TYR A 10 0.15 5.63 2.51
CA TYR A 10 0.11 7.05 2.84
C TYR A 10 1.52 7.64 2.91
N TYR A 11 2.40 7.05 3.74
CA TYR A 11 3.77 7.55 3.87
C TYR A 11 4.61 7.34 2.61
N TYR A 12 4.37 6.27 1.87
CA TYR A 12 5.00 6.03 0.58
C TYR A 12 4.66 7.14 -0.41
N ALA A 13 3.37 7.49 -0.57
CA ALA A 13 2.95 8.52 -1.52
C ALA A 13 3.48 9.90 -1.17
N ILE A 14 3.34 10.34 0.08
CA ILE A 14 3.77 11.70 0.46
C ILE A 14 5.29 11.86 0.36
N ASN A 15 6.06 10.77 0.53
CA ASN A 15 7.53 10.81 0.51
C ASN A 15 8.14 10.40 -0.83
N ARG A 16 7.36 9.97 -1.82
CA ARG A 16 7.93 9.45 -3.08
C ARG A 16 8.82 10.45 -3.79
N HIS A 17 8.50 11.74 -3.72
CA HIS A 17 9.34 12.81 -4.26
C HIS A 17 10.80 12.78 -3.76
N LYS A 18 11.07 12.25 -2.56
CA LYS A 18 12.45 12.12 -2.03
C LYS A 18 13.30 11.14 -2.83
N MET A 19 12.67 10.20 -3.55
CA MET A 19 13.38 9.24 -4.39
C MET A 19 13.94 9.87 -5.65
N THR A 20 13.35 10.98 -6.12
CA THR A 20 13.80 11.70 -7.32
C THR A 20 15.15 12.39 -7.12
N THR A 21 15.48 12.72 -5.86
CA THR A 21 16.73 13.40 -5.48
C THR A 21 17.63 12.52 -4.62
N LEU A 22 17.35 11.21 -4.53
CA LEU A 22 18.14 10.30 -3.72
C LEU A 22 19.52 10.08 -4.34
N THR A 23 20.56 10.05 -3.50
CA THR A 23 21.92 9.72 -3.94
C THR A 23 21.94 8.35 -4.62
N PRO A 24 22.57 8.21 -5.79
CA PRO A 24 22.71 6.92 -6.46
C PRO A 24 23.35 5.87 -5.53
N ALA A 25 22.75 4.68 -5.46
CA ALA A 25 23.21 3.58 -4.63
C ALA A 25 23.48 2.32 -5.46
N TYR A 26 24.27 1.40 -4.91
CA TYR A 26 24.51 0.09 -5.53
C TYR A 26 23.21 -0.73 -5.55
N HIS A 27 22.87 -1.30 -6.71
CA HIS A 27 21.71 -2.18 -6.84
C HIS A 27 22.06 -3.58 -6.33
N ALA A 28 21.57 -3.92 -5.13
CA ALA A 28 21.77 -5.23 -4.51
C ALA A 28 20.52 -6.14 -4.57
N GLU A 29 19.32 -5.55 -4.64
CA GLU A 29 18.06 -6.25 -4.46
C GLU A 29 17.05 -5.92 -5.56
N PRO A 30 16.24 -6.88 -6.02
CA PRO A 30 15.29 -6.69 -7.12
C PRO A 30 14.05 -5.87 -6.74
N TYR A 31 13.93 -5.42 -5.49
CA TYR A 31 12.83 -4.57 -5.00
C TYR A 31 13.31 -3.14 -4.65
N SER A 32 14.48 -2.72 -5.15
CA SER A 32 15.01 -1.38 -4.91
C SER A 32 14.03 -0.30 -5.39
N PRO A 33 13.71 0.73 -4.58
CA PRO A 33 12.79 1.80 -4.97
C PRO A 33 13.46 2.91 -5.80
N ASP A 34 14.71 2.73 -6.26
CA ASP A 34 15.49 3.73 -7.00
C ASP A 34 14.79 4.17 -8.30
N ASP A 35 14.37 5.42 -8.32
CA ASP A 35 13.58 6.03 -9.41
C ASP A 35 14.45 6.49 -10.60
N ASN A 36 15.78 6.49 -10.46
CA ASN A 36 16.70 6.95 -11.50
C ASN A 36 16.97 5.87 -12.56
N ARG A 37 16.89 4.58 -12.18
CA ARG A 37 17.30 3.47 -13.08
C ARG A 37 16.42 2.24 -13.06
N PHE A 38 15.66 1.99 -12.00
CA PHE A 38 15.01 0.69 -11.81
C PHE A 38 13.48 0.80 -11.65
N ASP A 39 13.01 1.56 -10.66
CA ASP A 39 11.61 1.63 -10.28
C ASP A 39 10.99 2.96 -10.70
N HIS A 40 10.88 3.21 -12.00
CA HIS A 40 10.30 4.46 -12.52
C HIS A 40 8.83 4.58 -12.16
N ARG A 41 8.48 5.58 -11.35
CA ARG A 41 7.11 5.81 -10.89
C ARG A 41 6.74 7.30 -10.85
N PRO A 42 5.45 7.63 -10.91
CA PRO A 42 4.99 8.95 -10.53
C PRO A 42 5.51 9.33 -9.14
N PHE A 43 5.91 10.59 -8.96
CA PHE A 43 6.33 11.09 -7.65
C PHE A 43 5.28 11.98 -6.96
N LEU A 44 4.28 12.44 -7.72
CA LEU A 44 3.15 13.21 -7.22
C LEU A 44 1.90 12.31 -7.18
N TYR A 45 1.67 11.67 -6.04
CA TYR A 45 0.51 10.81 -5.82
C TYR A 45 -0.61 11.55 -5.06
N ASN A 46 -1.86 11.15 -5.30
CA ASN A 46 -2.94 11.42 -4.35
C ASN A 46 -2.74 10.49 -3.12
N ALA A 47 -2.28 11.05 -2.00
CA ALA A 47 -2.02 10.29 -0.77
C ALA A 47 -3.28 9.71 -0.10
N GLY A 48 -4.47 10.17 -0.50
CA GLY A 48 -5.73 9.65 0.02
C GLY A 48 -6.06 8.24 -0.47
N PHE A 49 -5.61 7.86 -1.67
CA PHE A 49 -5.90 6.56 -2.30
C PHE A 49 -7.36 6.10 -2.12
N GLU A 50 -8.32 7.02 -2.27
CA GLU A 50 -9.72 6.85 -1.85
C GLU A 50 -10.32 5.55 -2.38
N HIS A 51 -10.30 5.36 -3.70
CA HIS A 51 -10.83 4.16 -4.33
C HIS A 51 -10.14 2.88 -3.84
N GLN A 52 -8.82 2.87 -3.69
CA GLN A 52 -8.10 1.69 -3.22
C GLN A 52 -8.43 1.37 -1.75
N PHE A 53 -8.57 2.40 -0.92
CA PHE A 53 -8.85 2.24 0.50
C PHE A 53 -10.30 1.82 0.75
N GLU A 54 -11.26 2.33 -0.02
CA GLU A 54 -12.65 1.87 -0.03
C GLU A 54 -12.75 0.39 -0.40
N GLN A 55 -12.01 -0.05 -1.43
CA GLN A 55 -12.00 -1.45 -1.85
C GLN A 55 -11.39 -2.39 -0.80
N ILE A 56 -10.40 -1.91 -0.02
CA ILE A 56 -9.85 -2.65 1.12
C ILE A 56 -10.92 -2.81 2.20
N ASP A 57 -11.64 -1.73 2.53
CA ASP A 57 -12.67 -1.76 3.57
C ASP A 57 -13.85 -2.66 3.17
N ALA A 58 -14.33 -2.56 1.94
CA ALA A 58 -15.41 -3.40 1.42
C ALA A 58 -15.04 -4.90 1.50
N LYS A 59 -13.80 -5.27 1.13
CA LYS A 59 -13.32 -6.66 1.28
C LYS A 59 -13.19 -7.07 2.75
N LEU A 60 -12.79 -6.16 3.63
CA LEU A 60 -12.68 -6.44 5.05
C LEU A 60 -14.05 -6.75 5.66
N GLU A 61 -15.08 -5.98 5.31
CA GLU A 61 -16.45 -6.22 5.75
C GLU A 61 -17.00 -7.56 5.25
N LEU A 62 -16.75 -7.93 3.99
CA LEU A 62 -17.13 -9.23 3.45
C LEU A 62 -16.45 -10.40 4.20
N ILE A 63 -15.18 -10.23 4.58
CA ILE A 63 -14.46 -11.27 5.33
C ILE A 63 -15.04 -11.38 6.74
N LYS A 64 -15.31 -10.26 7.41
CA LYS A 64 -15.92 -10.24 8.74
C LYS A 64 -17.30 -10.91 8.73
N SER A 65 -18.14 -10.59 7.75
CA SER A 65 -19.48 -11.18 7.66
C SER A 65 -19.40 -12.71 7.51
N ARG A 66 -18.54 -13.20 6.61
CA ARG A 66 -18.33 -14.64 6.42
C ARG A 66 -17.77 -15.36 7.65
N PHE A 67 -16.92 -14.68 8.42
CA PHE A 67 -16.43 -15.24 9.69
C PHE A 67 -17.54 -15.30 10.74
N CYS A 68 -18.38 -14.26 10.84
CA CYS A 68 -19.54 -14.25 11.72
C CYS A 68 -20.51 -15.39 11.35
N ASP A 69 -20.85 -15.53 10.06
CA ASP A 69 -21.72 -16.58 9.57
C ASP A 69 -21.18 -17.97 9.89
N ARG A 70 -19.85 -18.18 9.80
CA ARG A 70 -19.25 -19.47 10.14
C ARG A 70 -19.36 -19.78 11.64
N VAL A 71 -19.08 -18.80 12.51
CA VAL A 71 -19.18 -18.98 13.96
C VAL A 71 -20.61 -19.33 14.41
N VAL A 72 -21.63 -18.70 13.79
CA VAL A 72 -23.04 -18.98 14.11
C VAL A 72 -23.50 -20.37 13.65
N ASN A 73 -22.87 -20.95 12.61
CA ASN A 73 -23.23 -22.27 12.09
C ASN A 73 -22.44 -23.43 12.74
N ASP A 74 -21.42 -23.13 13.56
CA ASP A 74 -20.63 -24.11 14.31
C ASP A 74 -21.10 -24.26 15.79
N GLU A 75 -22.21 -23.60 16.18
CA GLU A 75 -22.98 -23.80 17.43
C GLU A 75 -24.30 -24.55 17.17
#